data_AF-A0A940RBY0-F1
#
_entry.id   AF-A0A940RBY0-F1
#
_cell.length_a   1.000
_cell.length_b   1.000
_cell.length_c   1.000
_cell.angle_alpha   90.00
_cell.angle_beta   90.00
_cell.angle_gamma   90.00
#
_symmetry.space_group_name_H-M   'P 1'
#
loop_
_entity.id
_entity.type
_entity.pdbx_description
1 polymer ?
#
loop_
_entity_poly.entity_id
_entity_poly.type
_entity_poly.pdbx_seq_one_letter_code
_entity_poly.pdbx_strand_id
1 'polypeptide(L)'
;MSSAAIRNKLYDYIRVADDKKLQAIYDLLENEIEQTAEWWKDKQFIKEVDSRSKALDNGTDKGYAINQLEKSIGKLRTKKYGK
;
A
#
# COMPACT_ATOMS: atom_id res chain seq x y z
N MET A 1 21.16 -29.76 2.58
CA MET A 1 21.69 -28.38 2.49
C MET A 1 21.09 -27.56 3.62
N SER A 2 21.85 -26.69 4.28
CA SER A 2 21.29 -25.80 5.30
C SER A 2 20.54 -24.62 4.66
N SER A 3 19.59 -24.04 5.39
CA SER A 3 18.85 -22.85 4.91
C SER A 3 19.78 -21.68 4.61
N ALA A 4 20.90 -21.54 5.34
CA ALA A 4 21.93 -20.55 5.07
C ALA A 4 22.61 -20.78 3.71
N ALA A 5 22.92 -22.04 3.37
CA ALA A 5 23.52 -22.38 2.08
C ALA A 5 22.55 -22.12 0.90
N ILE A 6 21.25 -22.35 1.10
CA ILE A 6 20.22 -22.04 0.09
C ILE A 6 20.12 -20.53 -0.11
N ARG A 7 20.09 -19.75 0.98
CA ARG A 7 20.00 -18.29 0.94
C ARG A 7 21.19 -17.67 0.18
N ASN A 8 22.41 -18.13 0.46
CA ASN A 8 23.60 -17.62 -0.22
C ASN A 8 23.57 -17.92 -1.73
N LYS A 9 23.17 -19.13 -2.13
CA LYS A 9 23.03 -19.47 -3.55
C LYS A 9 21.99 -18.60 -4.27
N LEU A 10 20.86 -18.31 -3.63
CA LEU A 10 19.84 -17.43 -4.21
C LEU A 10 20.35 -16.00 -4.38
N TYR A 11 21.09 -15.46 -3.38
CA TYR A 11 21.71 -14.14 -3.52
C TYR A 11 22.70 -14.08 -4.69
N ASP A 12 23.55 -15.08 -4.83
CA ASP A 12 24.54 -15.12 -5.91
C ASP A 12 23.87 -15.25 -7.28
N TYR A 13 22.79 -16.04 -7.39
CA TYR A 13 22.02 -16.17 -8.61
C TYR A 13 21.34 -14.85 -9.02
N ILE A 14 20.68 -14.17 -8.08
CA ILE A 14 19.99 -12.89 -8.35
C ILE A 14 20.97 -11.82 -8.83
N ARG A 15 22.20 -11.78 -8.30
CA ARG A 15 23.22 -10.79 -8.71
C ARG A 15 23.64 -10.87 -10.17
N VAL A 16 23.53 -12.04 -10.79
CA VAL A 16 24.00 -12.29 -12.16
C VAL A 16 22.86 -12.63 -13.12
N ALA A 17 21.62 -12.69 -12.63
CA ALA A 17 20.45 -12.94 -13.44
C ALA A 17 20.21 -11.78 -14.41
N ASP A 18 19.84 -12.11 -15.65
CA ASP A 18 19.36 -11.10 -16.60
C ASP A 18 17.96 -10.59 -16.19
N ASP A 19 17.59 -9.43 -16.73
CA ASP A 19 16.33 -8.75 -16.39
C ASP A 19 15.10 -9.63 -16.64
N LYS A 20 15.12 -10.50 -17.67
CA LYS A 20 13.99 -11.39 -17.97
C LYS A 20 13.81 -12.43 -16.88
N LYS A 21 14.91 -13.04 -16.41
CA LYS A 21 14.87 -14.00 -15.30
C LYS A 21 14.52 -13.31 -13.99
N LEU A 22 15.05 -12.10 -13.75
CA LEU A 22 14.73 -11.34 -12.55
C LEU A 22 13.24 -11.01 -12.48
N GLN A 23 12.65 -10.53 -13.59
CA GLN A 23 11.21 -10.26 -13.68
C GLN A 23 10.39 -11.53 -13.44
N ALA A 24 10.75 -12.64 -14.07
CA ALA A 24 10.02 -13.91 -13.88
C ALA A 24 10.07 -14.41 -12.42
N ILE A 25 11.19 -14.21 -11.71
CA ILE A 25 11.30 -14.54 -10.29
C ILE A 25 10.43 -13.61 -9.45
N TYR A 26 10.44 -12.31 -9.76
CA TYR A 26 9.61 -11.32 -9.07
C TYR A 26 8.14 -11.65 -9.26
N ASP A 27 7.65 -11.80 -10.50
CA ASP A 27 6.24 -12.11 -10.78
C ASP A 27 5.77 -13.39 -10.08
N LEU A 28 6.65 -14.38 -9.94
CA LEU A 28 6.34 -15.63 -9.24
C LEU A 28 6.19 -15.44 -7.72
N LEU A 29 6.98 -14.55 -7.13
CA LEU A 29 7.12 -14.40 -5.68
C LEU A 29 6.58 -13.06 -5.14
N GLU A 30 6.06 -12.19 -6.00
CA GLU A 30 5.67 -10.82 -5.67
C GLU A 30 4.73 -10.80 -4.47
N ASN A 31 3.69 -11.65 -4.47
CA ASN A 31 2.74 -11.74 -3.35
C ASN A 31 3.35 -12.22 -2.02
N GLU A 32 4.48 -12.92 -2.05
CA GLU A 32 5.21 -13.37 -0.85
C GLU A 32 6.27 -12.35 -0.40
N ILE A 33 6.86 -11.62 -1.35
CA ILE A 33 7.85 -10.56 -1.15
C ILE A 33 7.17 -9.30 -0.63
N GLU A 34 6.12 -8.88 -1.33
CA GLU A 34 5.23 -7.81 -0.90
C GLU A 34 4.38 -8.33 0.24
N GLN A 35 4.92 -8.23 1.46
CA GLN A 35 4.09 -8.22 2.67
C GLN A 35 3.28 -6.92 2.68
N THR A 36 2.32 -6.80 1.76
CA THR A 36 1.26 -5.83 1.90
C THR A 36 0.61 -6.09 3.25
N ALA A 37 0.51 -5.06 4.09
CA ALA A 37 -0.36 -5.14 5.24
C ALA A 37 -1.73 -5.55 4.71
N GLU A 38 -2.14 -6.80 4.99
CA GLU A 38 -3.38 -7.37 4.49
C GLU A 38 -4.56 -6.75 5.26
N TRP A 39 -4.69 -5.42 5.16
CA TRP A 39 -5.70 -4.62 5.86
C TRP A 39 -7.10 -5.12 5.54
N TRP A 40 -7.28 -5.77 4.40
CA TRP A 40 -8.54 -6.41 4.01
C TRP A 40 -8.90 -7.65 4.85
N LYS A 41 -7.94 -8.23 5.58
CA LYS A 41 -8.20 -9.27 6.58
C LYS A 41 -8.65 -8.70 7.93
N ASP A 42 -8.44 -7.42 8.18
CA ASP A 42 -8.97 -6.76 9.38
C ASP A 42 -10.47 -6.50 9.20
N LYS A 43 -11.28 -7.36 9.82
CA LYS A 43 -12.75 -7.27 9.78
C LYS A 43 -13.29 -5.97 10.37
N GLN A 44 -12.62 -5.41 11.38
CA GLN A 44 -13.05 -4.14 11.98
C GLN A 44 -12.81 -2.99 11.01
N PHE A 45 -11.65 -2.97 10.36
CA PHE A 45 -11.34 -2.01 9.31
C PHE A 45 -12.32 -2.10 8.14
N ILE A 46 -12.54 -3.31 7.62
CA ILE A 46 -13.50 -3.52 6.51
C ILE A 46 -14.92 -3.07 6.88
N LYS A 47 -15.37 -3.34 8.11
CA LYS A 47 -16.69 -2.90 8.58
C LYS A 47 -16.80 -1.37 8.63
N GLU A 48 -15.73 -0.68 9.05
CA GLU A 48 -15.72 0.79 9.05
C GLU A 48 -15.81 1.33 7.62
N VAL A 49 -15.00 0.79 6.70
CA VAL A 49 -14.96 1.21 5.29
C VAL A 49 -16.33 1.02 4.64
N ASP A 50 -16.96 -0.15 4.81
CA ASP A 50 -18.30 -0.44 4.28
C ASP A 50 -19.36 0.51 4.86
N SER A 51 -19.30 0.77 6.17
CA SER A 51 -20.20 1.71 6.82
C SER A 51 -20.06 3.13 6.26
N ARG A 52 -18.83 3.60 6.03
CA ARG A 52 -18.55 4.94 5.50
C ARG A 52 -18.96 5.06 4.03
N SER A 53 -18.74 4.02 3.23
CA SER A 53 -19.21 3.97 1.84
C SER A 53 -20.73 4.10 1.79
N LYS A 54 -21.45 3.28 2.57
CA LYS A 54 -22.92 3.33 2.62
C LYS A 54 -23.44 4.67 3.09
N ALA A 55 -22.79 5.28 4.09
CA ALA A 55 -23.16 6.60 4.58
C ALA A 55 -22.95 7.70 3.52
N LEU A 56 -21.92 7.58 2.68
CA LEU A 56 -21.72 8.49 1.56
C LEU A 56 -22.78 8.27 0.47
N ASP A 57 -23.04 7.01 0.10
CA ASP A 57 -24.00 6.65 -0.95
C ASP A 57 -25.43 7.07 -0.62
N ASN A 58 -25.83 6.91 0.65
CA ASN A 58 -27.17 7.28 1.12
C ASN A 58 -27.28 8.76 1.55
N GLY A 59 -26.19 9.53 1.42
CA GLY A 59 -26.13 10.95 1.76
C GLY A 59 -26.16 11.29 3.25
N THR A 60 -26.02 10.29 4.13
CA THR A 60 -25.87 10.50 5.58
C THR A 60 -24.56 11.21 5.88
N ASP A 61 -23.50 10.85 5.17
CA ASP A 61 -22.20 11.52 5.20
C ASP A 61 -21.99 12.35 3.92
N LYS A 62 -21.23 13.45 4.06
CA LYS A 62 -20.96 14.37 2.95
C LYS A 62 -19.50 14.26 2.56
N GLY A 63 -19.27 13.84 1.32
CA GLY A 63 -17.98 14.00 0.67
C GLY A 63 -17.63 15.48 0.50
N TYR A 64 -16.34 15.78 0.53
CA TYR A 64 -15.81 17.10 0.18
C TYR A 64 -15.28 17.07 -1.24
N ALA A 65 -15.57 18.12 -2.02
CA ALA A 65 -14.92 18.29 -3.31
C ALA A 65 -13.42 18.53 -3.12
N ILE A 66 -12.62 18.08 -4.09
CA ILE A 66 -11.15 18.18 -4.04
C ILE A 66 -10.68 19.63 -3.79
N ASN A 67 -11.31 20.60 -4.43
CA ASN A 67 -10.97 22.02 -4.24
C ASN A 67 -11.24 22.53 -2.80
N GLN A 68 -12.23 21.97 -2.10
CA GLN A 68 -12.51 22.30 -0.70
C GLN A 68 -11.46 21.69 0.21
N LEU A 69 -11.06 20.44 -0.07
CA LEU A 69 -10.00 19.74 0.64
C LEU A 69 -8.66 20.48 0.49
N GLU A 70 -8.27 20.84 -0.73
CA GLU A 70 -7.03 21.57 -1.00
C GLU A 70 -6.98 22.92 -0.27
N LYS A 71 -8.08 23.68 -0.30
CA LYS A 71 -8.19 24.94 0.46
C LYS A 71 -8.03 24.71 1.97
N SER A 72 -8.63 23.65 2.50
CA SER A 72 -8.50 23.28 3.92
C SER A 72 -7.05 22.94 4.28
N ILE A 73 -6.40 22.09 3.48
CA ILE A 73 -4.99 21.72 3.65
C ILE A 73 -4.08 22.95 3.55
N GLY A 74 -4.33 23.85 2.60
CA GLY A 74 -3.58 25.10 2.44
C GLY A 74 -3.66 25.99 3.69
N LYS A 75 -4.85 26.14 4.28
CA LYS A 75 -5.03 26.87 5.56
C LYS A 75 -4.24 26.22 6.70
N LEU A 76 -4.29 24.89 6.82
CA LEU A 76 -3.56 24.16 7.85
C LEU A 76 -2.04 24.28 7.69
N ARG A 77 -1.53 24.19 6.44
CA ARG A 77 -0.11 24.37 6.13
C ARG A 77 0.36 25.77 6.46
N THR A 78 -0.40 26.80 6.10
CA THR A 78 -0.09 28.20 6.41
C THR A 78 -0.03 28.42 7.93
N LYS A 79 -1.01 27.88 8.67
CA LYS A 79 -1.03 27.94 10.13
C LYS A 79 0.17 27.25 10.79
N LYS A 80 0.63 26.13 10.23
CA LYS A 80 1.71 25.31 10.81
C LYS A 80 3.11 25.78 10.42
N TYR A 81 3.30 26.25 9.17
CA TYR A 81 4.61 26.50 8.59
C TYR A 81 4.85 27.94 8.17
N GLY A 82 3.89 28.84 8.41
CA GLY A 82 3.97 30.30 8.24
C GLY A 82 5.14 30.79 7.40
N LYS A 83 4.95 30.84 6.08
CA LYS A 83 5.61 31.88 5.30
C LYS A 83 4.68 33.07 5.26
#